data_AF-A0A1H5W0W8-F1
#
_entry.id   AF-A0A1H5W0W8-F1
#
_cell.length_a   1.000
_cell.length_b   1.000
_cell.length_c   1.000
_cell.angle_alpha   90.00
_cell.angle_beta   90.00
_cell.angle_gamma   90.00
#
_symmetry.space_group_name_H-M   'P 1'
#
loop_
_entity.id
_entity.type
_entity.pdbx_description
1 polymer ?
#
loop_
_entity_poly.entity_id
_entity_poly.type
_entity_poly.pdbx_seq_one_letter_code
_entity_poly.pdbx_strand_id
1 'polypeptide(L)'
;MYKRISNFLRNCCAKNPVSVTCLLFMAIVMGCLINGDIYRMNNAETPYDYWQNLCYLTDNLARTYFFLLYLLLAYLIYINKQYTRWCVWLYYIMAASCLVYCAIAGYMLDYGVSNSLAGESPKNVLKLAGTLYQGPFFCMIIFYFFVPKFLKDTMKLKEEQDLTI
;
A
#
# COMPACT_ATOMS: atom_id res chain seq x y z
N MET A 1 16.33 21.65 9.32
CA MET A 1 15.56 20.61 8.58
C MET A 1 14.05 20.86 8.65
N TYR A 2 13.45 21.05 9.83
CA TYR A 2 12.01 21.33 10.02
C TYR A 2 11.44 22.53 9.24
N LYS A 3 12.14 23.68 9.21
CA LYS A 3 11.69 24.85 8.42
C LYS A 3 11.57 24.58 6.92
N ARG A 4 12.43 23.72 6.36
CA ARG A 4 12.40 23.35 4.94
C ARG A 4 11.19 22.48 4.61
N ILE A 5 10.89 21.50 5.47
CA ILE A 5 9.75 20.61 5.32
C ILE A 5 8.44 21.38 5.48
N SER A 6 8.37 22.28 6.48
CA SER A 6 7.20 23.16 6.71
C SER A 6 6.89 24.05 5.50
N ASN A 7 7.90 24.69 4.92
CA ASN A 7 7.71 25.53 3.72
C ASN A 7 7.31 24.70 2.49
N PHE A 8 7.85 23.50 2.35
CA PHE A 8 7.46 22.57 1.27
C PHE A 8 6.00 22.14 1.39
N LEU A 9 5.57 21.73 2.58
CA LEU A 9 4.17 21.33 2.86
C LEU A 9 3.19 22.49 2.62
N ARG A 10 3.52 23.71 3.05
CA ARG A 10 2.69 24.90 2.76
C ARG A 10 2.55 25.15 1.26
N ASN A 11 3.64 25.04 0.50
CA ASN A 11 3.60 25.19 -0.96
C ASN A 11 2.78 24.08 -1.64
N CYS A 12 2.84 22.84 -1.14
CA CYS A 12 2.00 21.74 -1.63
C CYS A 12 0.51 21.98 -1.33
N CYS A 13 0.16 22.41 -0.12
CA CYS A 13 -1.21 22.77 0.25
C CYS A 13 -1.75 23.93 -0.60
N ALA A 14 -0.93 24.93 -0.89
CA ALA A 14 -1.35 26.09 -1.68
C ALA A 14 -1.58 25.74 -3.17
N LYS A 15 -0.78 24.82 -3.72
CA LYS A 15 -0.87 24.44 -5.14
C LYS A 15 -1.90 23.35 -5.43
N ASN A 16 -2.06 22.39 -4.52
CA ASN A 16 -2.99 21.26 -4.70
C ASN A 16 -3.74 20.94 -3.40
N PRO A 17 -4.62 21.85 -2.92
CA PRO A 17 -5.30 21.70 -1.64
C PRO A 17 -6.16 20.43 -1.58
N VAL A 18 -6.86 20.09 -2.68
CA VAL A 18 -7.74 18.91 -2.75
C VAL A 18 -6.98 17.60 -2.53
N SER A 19 -5.82 17.42 -3.17
CA SER A 19 -5.00 16.22 -3.02
C SER A 19 -4.44 16.10 -1.60
N VAL A 20 -4.04 17.22 -0.99
CA VAL A 20 -3.54 17.22 0.40
C VAL A 20 -4.65 16.92 1.40
N THR A 21 -5.85 17.50 1.22
CA THR A 21 -7.02 17.19 2.05
C THR A 21 -7.44 15.72 1.92
N CYS A 22 -7.42 15.15 0.71
CA CYS A 22 -7.68 13.72 0.51
C CYS A 22 -6.64 12.83 1.21
N LEU A 23 -5.36 13.19 1.13
CA LEU A 23 -4.28 12.48 1.83
C LEU A 23 -4.44 12.54 3.35
N LEU A 24 -4.76 13.71 3.90
CA LEU A 24 -5.02 13.87 5.33
C LEU A 24 -6.24 13.08 5.79
N PHE A 25 -7.34 13.13 5.03
CA PHE A 25 -8.54 12.37 5.32
C PHE A 25 -8.26 10.86 5.31
N MET A 26 -7.53 10.37 4.31
CA MET A 26 -7.14 8.96 4.23
C MET A 26 -6.21 8.56 5.39
N ALA A 27 -5.27 9.42 5.78
CA ALA A 27 -4.41 9.16 6.93
C ALA A 27 -5.20 9.05 8.25
N ILE A 28 -6.23 9.91 8.43
CA ILE A 28 -7.12 9.86 9.59
C ILE A 28 -7.95 8.57 9.59
N VAL A 29 -8.60 8.24 8.47
CA VAL A 29 -9.40 7.00 8.34
C VAL A 29 -8.54 5.78 8.64
N MET A 30 -7.32 5.73 8.10
CA MET A 30 -6.38 4.65 8.35
C MET A 30 -5.92 4.57 9.81
N GLY A 31 -5.64 5.71 10.44
CA GLY A 31 -5.34 5.76 11.88
C GLY A 31 -6.48 5.24 12.74
N CYS A 32 -7.73 5.54 12.37
CA CYS A 32 -8.92 5.01 13.05
C CYS A 32 -9.05 3.49 12.87
N LEU A 33 -8.81 2.96 11.67
CA LEU A 33 -8.87 1.52 11.39
C LEU A 33 -7.79 0.77 12.18
N ILE A 34 -6.55 1.25 12.17
CA ILE A 34 -5.43 0.67 12.93
C ILE A 34 -5.74 0.64 14.43
N ASN A 35 -6.19 1.76 15.00
CA ASN A 35 -6.57 1.82 16.42
C ASN A 35 -7.74 0.89 16.74
N GLY A 36 -8.71 0.77 15.83
CA GLY A 36 -9.83 -0.16 15.96
C GLY A 36 -9.39 -1.61 16.00
N ASP A 37 -8.47 -2.01 15.11
CA ASP A 37 -7.93 -3.36 15.04
C ASP A 37 -7.10 -3.69 16.29
N ILE A 38 -6.23 -2.76 16.74
CA ILE A 38 -5.45 -2.93 17.99
C ILE A 38 -6.38 -3.07 19.20
N TYR A 39 -7.43 -2.24 19.27
CA TYR A 39 -8.40 -2.33 20.35
C TYR A 39 -9.13 -3.68 20.36
N ARG A 40 -9.51 -4.20 19.19
CA ARG A 40 -10.14 -5.53 19.07
C ARG A 40 -9.18 -6.67 19.41
N MET A 41 -7.90 -6.53 19.07
CA MET A 41 -6.87 -7.50 19.51
C MET A 41 -6.73 -7.55 21.03
N ASN A 42 -6.72 -6.39 21.69
CA ASN A 42 -6.59 -6.32 23.15
C ASN A 42 -7.81 -6.86 23.91
N ASN A 43 -8.99 -6.87 23.25
CA ASN A 43 -10.23 -7.40 23.81
C ASN A 43 -10.62 -8.75 23.18
N ALA A 44 -9.69 -9.45 22.53
CA ALA A 44 -9.98 -10.73 21.90
C ALA A 44 -10.26 -11.79 22.97
N GLU A 45 -11.43 -12.43 22.89
CA GLU A 45 -11.84 -13.49 23.82
C GLU A 45 -11.28 -14.85 23.41
N THR A 46 -10.96 -15.03 22.12
CA THR A 46 -10.40 -16.27 21.59
C THR A 46 -9.08 -16.04 20.83
N PRO A 47 -8.21 -17.07 20.74
CA PRO A 47 -7.01 -17.00 19.91
C PRO A 47 -7.34 -16.72 18.44
N TYR A 48 -8.46 -17.24 17.92
CA TYR A 48 -8.91 -17.00 16.56
C TYR A 48 -9.22 -15.52 16.32
N ASP A 49 -9.97 -14.88 17.24
CA ASP A 49 -10.31 -13.46 17.13
C ASP A 49 -9.06 -12.59 17.19
N TYR A 50 -8.09 -12.94 18.03
CA TYR A 50 -6.80 -12.25 18.06
C TYR A 50 -6.09 -12.33 16.71
N TRP A 51 -5.94 -13.53 16.16
CA TRP A 51 -5.28 -13.75 14.87
C TRP A 51 -6.04 -13.07 13.73
N GLN A 52 -7.36 -13.08 13.74
CA GLN A 52 -8.19 -12.40 12.75
C GLN A 52 -7.95 -10.89 12.76
N ASN A 53 -7.92 -10.27 13.93
CA ASN A 53 -7.67 -8.83 14.03
C ASN A 53 -6.22 -8.47 13.69
N LEU A 54 -5.24 -9.34 14.00
CA LEU A 54 -3.86 -9.17 13.55
C LEU A 54 -3.73 -9.25 12.02
N CYS A 55 -4.47 -10.15 11.39
CA CYS A 55 -4.56 -10.27 9.93
C CYS A 55 -5.14 -8.98 9.32
N TYR A 56 -6.23 -8.44 9.88
CA TYR A 56 -6.82 -7.17 9.45
C TYR A 56 -5.85 -6.00 9.60
N LEU A 57 -5.17 -5.90 10.74
CA LEU A 57 -4.19 -4.85 11.00
C LEU A 57 -3.05 -4.88 9.98
N THR A 58 -2.50 -6.07 9.74
CA THR A 58 -1.38 -6.28 8.80
C THR A 58 -1.79 -5.91 7.37
N ASP A 59 -2.99 -6.33 6.96
CA ASP A 59 -3.52 -6.05 5.64
C ASP A 59 -3.90 -4.57 5.46
N ASN A 60 -4.47 -3.92 6.48
CA ASN A 60 -4.76 -2.49 6.47
C ASN A 60 -3.50 -1.64 6.33
N LEU A 61 -2.42 -1.99 7.03
CA LEU A 61 -1.10 -1.35 6.90
C LEU A 61 -0.55 -1.51 5.49
N ALA A 62 -0.63 -2.72 4.91
CA ALA A 62 -0.17 -2.96 3.55
C ALA A 62 -0.98 -2.18 2.50
N ARG A 63 -2.31 -2.15 2.62
CA ARG A 63 -3.17 -1.37 1.73
C ARG A 63 -2.86 0.12 1.80
N THR A 64 -2.68 0.68 3.00
CA THR A 64 -2.32 2.11 3.12
C THR A 64 -0.94 2.37 2.54
N TYR A 65 0.04 1.51 2.78
CA TYR A 65 1.36 1.61 2.16
C TYR A 65 1.29 1.61 0.62
N PHE A 66 0.64 0.61 0.01
CA PHE A 66 0.52 0.51 -1.44
C PHE A 66 -0.28 1.67 -2.04
N PHE A 67 -1.32 2.11 -1.35
CA PHE A 67 -2.12 3.26 -1.78
C PHE A 67 -1.32 4.58 -1.74
N LEU A 68 -0.49 4.78 -0.71
CA LEU A 68 0.39 5.96 -0.63
C LEU A 68 1.44 5.96 -1.75
N LEU A 69 2.05 4.81 -2.03
CA LEU A 69 2.97 4.66 -3.16
C LEU A 69 2.28 4.94 -4.50
N TYR A 70 1.05 4.43 -4.67
CA TYR A 70 0.24 4.72 -5.83
C TYR A 70 -0.04 6.21 -6.00
N LEU A 71 -0.47 6.91 -4.94
CA LEU A 71 -0.73 8.35 -5.00
C LEU A 71 0.53 9.14 -5.33
N LEU A 72 1.68 8.74 -4.77
CA LEU A 72 2.96 9.35 -5.08
C LEU A 72 3.33 9.17 -6.56
N LEU A 73 3.19 7.95 -7.09
CA LEU A 73 3.41 7.65 -8.50
C LEU A 73 2.47 8.46 -9.40
N ALA A 74 1.17 8.50 -9.08
CA ALA A 74 0.19 9.28 -9.83
C ALA A 74 0.49 10.78 -9.81
N TYR A 75 0.93 11.31 -8.67
CA TYR A 75 1.32 12.71 -8.54
C TYR A 75 2.57 13.03 -9.38
N LEU A 76 3.60 12.19 -9.32
CA LEU A 76 4.82 12.40 -10.10
C LEU A 76 4.58 12.27 -11.61
N ILE A 77 3.84 11.25 -12.02
CA ILE A 77 3.61 10.92 -13.44
C ILE A 77 2.57 11.82 -14.08
N TYR A 78 1.39 12.00 -13.48
CA TYR A 78 0.30 12.73 -14.14
C TYR A 78 0.28 14.23 -13.85
N ILE A 79 0.61 14.65 -12.63
CA ILE A 79 0.56 16.08 -12.27
C ILE A 79 1.86 16.75 -12.67
N ASN A 80 3.00 16.21 -12.25
CA ASN A 80 4.30 16.82 -12.57
C ASN A 80 4.88 16.40 -13.91
N LYS A 81 4.30 15.40 -14.61
CA LYS A 81 4.84 14.84 -15.86
C LYS A 81 6.33 14.46 -15.75
N GLN A 82 6.76 14.04 -14.57
CA GLN A 82 8.15 13.69 -14.29
C GLN A 82 8.38 12.19 -14.50
N TYR A 83 8.74 11.82 -15.73
CA TYR A 83 9.13 10.46 -16.08
C TYR A 83 10.63 10.28 -15.86
N THR A 84 11.01 10.18 -14.60
CA THR A 84 12.42 10.02 -14.21
C THR A 84 12.72 8.57 -13.86
N ARG A 85 14.01 8.19 -13.87
CA ARG A 85 14.47 6.88 -13.36
C ARG A 85 13.91 6.57 -11.97
N TRP A 86 13.66 7.59 -11.14
CA TRP A 86 13.07 7.43 -9.80
C TRP A 86 11.64 6.88 -9.81
N CYS A 87 10.82 7.17 -10.82
CA CYS A 87 9.48 6.59 -10.95
C CYS A 87 9.56 5.09 -11.23
N VAL A 88 10.52 4.66 -12.04
CA VAL A 88 10.80 3.25 -12.31
C VAL A 88 11.30 2.54 -11.04
N TRP A 89 12.19 3.17 -10.27
CA TRP A 89 12.64 2.64 -8.98
C TRP A 89 11.50 2.50 -7.96
N LEU A 90 10.62 3.50 -7.85
CA LEU A 90 9.43 3.43 -6.99
C LEU A 90 8.52 2.26 -7.39
N TYR A 91 8.35 2.03 -8.69
CA TYR A 91 7.61 0.89 -9.21
C TYR A 91 8.25 -0.46 -8.79
N TYR A 92 9.57 -0.60 -8.95
CA TYR A 92 10.27 -1.82 -8.52
C TYR A 92 10.20 -2.03 -7.00
N ILE A 93 10.30 -0.96 -6.21
CA ILE A 93 10.13 -1.03 -4.75
C ILE A 93 8.73 -1.51 -4.39
N MET A 94 7.70 -1.02 -5.08
CA MET A 94 6.31 -1.46 -4.88
C MET A 94 6.13 -2.95 -5.21
N ALA A 95 6.76 -3.44 -6.28
CA ALA A 95 6.68 -4.85 -6.66
C ALA A 95 7.44 -5.75 -5.68
N ALA A 96 8.66 -5.36 -5.30
CA ALA A 96 9.49 -6.10 -4.34
C ALA A 96 8.83 -6.15 -2.95
N SER A 97 8.27 -5.03 -2.47
CA SER A 97 7.54 -5.00 -1.19
C SER A 97 6.27 -5.87 -1.22
N CYS A 98 5.58 -5.98 -2.36
CA CYS A 98 4.47 -6.92 -2.53
C CYS A 98 4.91 -8.38 -2.39
N LEU A 99 6.04 -8.75 -3.00
CA LEU A 99 6.60 -10.11 -2.85
C LEU A 99 7.02 -10.40 -1.40
N VAL A 100 7.70 -9.45 -0.75
CA VAL A 100 8.09 -9.57 0.66
C VAL A 100 6.85 -9.72 1.55
N TYR A 101 5.80 -8.94 1.29
CA TYR A 101 4.54 -9.07 2.01
C TYR A 101 3.93 -10.47 1.82
N CYS A 102 3.87 -10.98 0.59
CA CYS A 102 3.35 -12.34 0.34
C CYS A 102 4.16 -13.42 1.08
N ALA A 103 5.48 -13.27 1.19
CA ALA A 103 6.31 -14.19 1.96
C ALA A 103 6.01 -14.12 3.46
N ILE A 104 5.88 -12.91 4.02
CA ILE A 104 5.51 -12.70 5.43
C ILE A 104 4.09 -13.24 5.70
N ALA A 105 3.16 -13.02 4.76
CA ALA A 105 1.80 -13.52 4.82
C ALA A 105 1.75 -15.05 4.86
N GLY A 106 2.50 -15.71 3.99
CA GLY A 106 2.66 -17.16 4.00
C GLY A 106 3.22 -17.66 5.33
N TYR A 107 4.26 -17.00 5.85
CA TYR A 107 4.84 -17.34 7.15
C TYR A 107 3.85 -17.17 8.32
N MET A 108 3.06 -16.10 8.34
CA MET A 108 2.04 -15.87 9.38
C MET A 108 0.95 -16.95 9.36
N LEU A 109 0.53 -17.39 8.18
CA LEU A 109 -0.46 -18.46 8.02
C LEU A 109 0.12 -19.84 8.41
N ASP A 110 1.33 -20.14 7.97
CA ASP A 110 1.97 -21.43 8.25
C ASP A 110 2.41 -21.55 9.71
N TYR A 111 3.05 -20.56 10.30
CA TYR A 111 3.58 -20.67 11.67
C TYR A 111 2.66 -20.11 12.74
N GLY A 112 1.99 -18.99 12.47
CA GLY A 112 1.15 -18.30 13.44
C GLY A 112 -0.21 -18.97 13.58
N VAL A 113 -0.92 -19.12 12.46
CA VAL A 113 -2.27 -19.65 12.41
C VAL A 113 -2.29 -21.18 12.57
N SER A 114 -1.50 -21.93 11.80
CA SER A 114 -1.61 -23.41 11.82
C SER A 114 -1.21 -24.06 13.17
N ASN A 115 -0.22 -23.51 13.87
CA ASN A 115 0.21 -24.02 15.18
C ASN A 115 -0.68 -23.52 16.32
N SER A 116 -1.19 -22.28 16.24
CA SER A 116 -2.00 -21.68 17.33
C SER A 116 -3.49 -22.02 17.24
N LEU A 117 -3.94 -22.49 16.08
CA LEU A 117 -5.34 -22.85 15.80
C LEU A 117 -5.47 -24.34 15.46
N ALA A 118 -4.57 -25.17 16.00
CA ALA A 118 -4.62 -26.62 15.83
C ALA A 118 -5.96 -27.17 16.37
N GLY A 119 -6.88 -27.51 15.45
CA GLY A 119 -8.24 -27.99 15.78
C GLY A 119 -9.39 -27.09 15.30
N GLU A 120 -9.09 -25.89 14.78
CA GLU A 120 -10.08 -25.00 14.16
C GLU A 120 -10.51 -25.47 12.77
N SER A 121 -11.71 -25.07 12.35
CA SER A 121 -12.24 -25.51 11.06
C SER A 121 -11.40 -24.97 9.90
N PRO A 122 -11.14 -25.77 8.85
CA PRO A 122 -10.37 -25.32 7.68
C PRO A 122 -11.00 -24.10 6.98
N LYS A 123 -12.30 -23.85 7.17
CA LYS A 123 -12.97 -22.63 6.67
C LYS A 123 -12.48 -21.35 7.35
N ASN A 124 -12.08 -21.42 8.62
CA ASN A 124 -11.62 -20.28 9.40
C ASN A 124 -10.19 -19.90 8.98
N VAL A 125 -9.33 -20.89 8.76
CA VAL A 125 -7.99 -20.69 8.17
C VAL A 125 -8.08 -20.07 6.77
N LEU A 126 -9.00 -20.55 5.93
CA LEU A 126 -9.19 -19.99 4.59
C LEU A 126 -9.70 -18.53 4.64
N LYS A 127 -10.57 -18.19 5.61
CA LYS A 127 -11.02 -16.80 5.82
C LYS A 127 -9.86 -15.89 6.23
N LEU A 128 -8.98 -16.34 7.13
CA LEU A 128 -7.79 -15.58 7.54
C LEU A 128 -6.86 -15.31 6.37
N ALA A 129 -6.60 -16.34 5.55
CA ALA A 129 -5.83 -16.18 4.32
C ALA A 129 -6.49 -15.18 3.36
N GLY A 130 -7.80 -15.31 3.15
CA GLY A 130 -8.57 -14.39 2.31
C GLY A 130 -8.54 -12.94 2.78
N THR A 131 -8.37 -12.69 4.09
CA THR A 131 -8.17 -11.34 4.64
C THR A 131 -6.75 -10.84 4.38
N LEU A 132 -5.73 -11.68 4.56
CA LEU A 132 -4.33 -11.28 4.46
C LEU A 132 -3.88 -10.91 3.05
N TYR A 133 -4.46 -11.53 2.02
CA TYR A 133 -4.04 -11.34 0.63
C TYR A 133 -4.79 -10.21 -0.10
N GLN A 134 -5.64 -9.43 0.57
CA GLN A 134 -6.37 -8.33 -0.07
C GLN A 134 -5.45 -7.15 -0.43
N GLY A 135 -4.42 -6.86 0.37
CA GLY A 135 -3.39 -5.85 0.11
C GLY A 135 -2.57 -6.15 -1.16
N PRO A 136 -1.97 -7.34 -1.29
CA PRO A 136 -1.32 -7.77 -2.53
C PRO A 136 -2.23 -7.75 -3.75
N PHE A 137 -3.49 -8.16 -3.58
CA PHE A 137 -4.49 -8.09 -4.65
C PHE A 137 -4.73 -6.64 -5.09
N PHE A 138 -4.83 -5.72 -4.13
CA PHE A 138 -4.92 -4.29 -4.41
C PHE A 138 -3.69 -3.75 -5.16
N CYS A 139 -2.49 -4.20 -4.78
CA CYS A 139 -1.24 -3.89 -5.48
C CYS A 139 -1.25 -4.39 -6.95
N MET A 140 -1.73 -5.61 -7.19
CA MET A 140 -1.89 -6.16 -8.54
C MET A 140 -2.87 -5.35 -9.40
N ILE A 141 -4.01 -4.91 -8.82
CA ILE A 141 -4.96 -4.02 -9.51
C ILE A 141 -4.27 -2.71 -9.91
N ILE A 142 -3.52 -2.10 -8.99
CA ILE A 142 -2.76 -0.88 -9.28
C ILE A 142 -1.82 -1.11 -10.46
N PHE A 143 -1.04 -2.20 -10.45
CA PHE A 143 -0.15 -2.51 -11.56
C PHE A 143 -0.89 -2.71 -12.87
N TYR A 144 -2.00 -3.43 -12.88
CA TYR A 144 -2.77 -3.68 -14.09
C TYR A 144 -3.21 -2.38 -14.78
N PHE A 145 -3.68 -1.38 -14.02
CA PHE A 145 -4.12 -0.10 -14.60
C PHE A 145 -2.98 0.87 -14.91
N PHE A 146 -1.91 0.88 -14.10
CA PHE A 146 -0.85 1.87 -14.22
C PHE A 146 0.27 1.46 -15.18
N VAL A 147 0.64 0.17 -15.20
CA VAL A 147 1.79 -0.32 -15.97
C VAL A 147 1.67 -0.04 -17.47
N PRO A 148 0.53 -0.34 -18.13
CA PRO A 148 0.43 -0.15 -19.57
C PRO A 148 0.58 1.33 -19.97
N LYS A 149 -0.02 2.23 -19.17
CA LYS A 149 0.04 3.67 -19.43
C LYS A 149 1.41 4.25 -19.10
N PHE A 150 2.01 3.84 -17.97
CA PHE A 150 3.36 4.23 -17.59
C PHE A 150 4.40 3.82 -18.64
N LEU A 151 4.37 2.57 -19.11
CA LEU A 151 5.28 2.10 -20.16
C LEU A 151 5.10 2.89 -21.46
N LYS A 152 3.85 3.11 -21.88
CA LYS A 152 3.53 3.87 -23.10
C LYS A 152 4.04 5.31 -23.03
N ASP A 153 3.82 6.00 -21.91
CA ASP A 153 4.24 7.39 -21.75
C ASP A 153 5.78 7.49 -21.63
N THR A 154 6.43 6.50 -21.01
CA THR A 154 7.90 6.45 -20.94
C THR A 154 8.55 6.19 -22.31
N MET A 155 7.93 5.35 -23.15
CA MET A 155 8.40 5.11 -24.53
C MET A 155 8.31 6.38 -25.38
N LYS A 156 7.19 7.11 -25.30
CA LYS A 156 7.00 8.37 -26.02
C LYS A 156 8.06 9.42 -25.65
N LEU A 157 8.38 9.54 -24.37
CA LEU A 157 9.42 10.46 -23.91
C LEU A 157 10.81 10.10 -24.42
N LYS A 158 11.10 8.81 -24.56
CA LYS A 158 12.36 8.37 -25.19
C LYS A 158 12.40 8.76 -26.67
N GLU A 159 11.31 8.56 -27.41
CA GLU A 159 11.20 8.98 -28.81
C GLU A 159 11.37 10.50 -28.96
N GLU A 160 10.75 11.30 -28.10
CA GLU A 160 10.90 12.77 -28.10
C GLU A 160 12.33 13.22 -27.78
N GLN A 161 13.03 12.53 -26.86
CA GLN A 161 14.44 12.79 -26.55
C GLN A 161 15.38 12.40 -27.69
N ASP A 162 15.12 11.26 -28.35
CA ASP A 162 15.94 10.80 -29.49
C ASP A 162 15.74 11.69 -30.74
N LEU A 163 14.60 12.38 -30.86
CA LEU A 163 14.31 13.33 -31.96
C LEU A 163 14.88 14.75 -31.75
N THR A 164 15.31 15.10 -30.53
CA THR A 164 15.86 16.43 -30.19
C THR A 164 17.37 16.46 -30.08
N ILE A 165 18.03 15.31 -30.13
CA ILE A 165 19.49 15.15 -30.25
C ILE A 165 19.86 15.07 -31.74
#